data_AF-A0ABD1KZN8-F1
#
_entry.id   AF-A0ABD1KZN8-F1
#
_cell.length_a   1.000
_cell.length_b   1.000
_cell.length_c   1.000
_cell.angle_alpha   90.00
_cell.angle_beta   90.00
_cell.angle_gamma   90.00
#
_symmetry.space_group_name_H-M   'P 1'
#
loop_
_entity.id
_entity.type
_entity.pdbx_description
1 polymer ?
#
loop_
_entity_poly.entity_id
_entity_poly.type
_entity_poly.pdbx_seq_one_letter_code
_entity_poly.pdbx_strand_id
1 'polypeptide(L)'
;MAPTVTLPMTYSMEHLPLNIKLRKPLVEKLRRDRINNSIEQLKTLLGQEFLKQHPDSKQEKADILEVTVYFLRQKQQQQNASTCSTAANEGYSKCMQEAVNFLSHCQVQTQSQRRQLSHFLHKLPAADKRTRVQSQPSSPVRHISSKEKTPGCAVLWRPW
;
A
#
# COMPACT_ATOMS: atom_id res chain seq x y z
N MET A 1 -78.82 2.90 19.04
CA MET A 1 -77.69 3.85 18.85
C MET A 1 -76.59 3.44 19.80
N ALA A 2 -75.47 2.91 19.31
CA ALA A 2 -74.33 2.49 20.14
C ALA A 2 -73.24 3.56 20.05
N PRO A 3 -72.56 3.94 21.16
CA PRO A 3 -71.50 4.92 21.09
C PRO A 3 -70.18 4.26 20.67
N THR A 4 -69.60 4.76 19.58
CA THR A 4 -68.24 4.47 19.16
C THR A 4 -67.27 5.16 20.12
N VAL A 5 -66.60 4.39 20.97
CA VAL A 5 -65.49 4.88 21.79
C VAL A 5 -64.21 4.76 20.96
N THR A 6 -63.85 5.83 20.26
CA THR A 6 -62.51 5.98 19.66
C THR A 6 -61.56 6.48 20.74
N LEU A 7 -60.75 5.57 21.30
CA LEU A 7 -59.64 5.94 22.18
C LEU A 7 -58.47 6.47 21.34
N PRO A 8 -57.90 7.65 21.66
CA PRO A 8 -56.66 8.08 21.05
C PRO A 8 -55.52 7.18 21.54
N MET A 9 -54.82 6.53 20.60
CA MET A 9 -53.56 5.85 20.87
C MET A 9 -52.54 6.90 21.33
N THR A 10 -52.37 7.06 22.65
CA THR A 10 -51.29 7.84 23.22
C THR A 10 -49.99 7.06 23.01
N TYR A 11 -49.42 7.18 21.82
CA TYR A 11 -48.04 6.77 21.62
C TYR A 11 -47.18 7.68 22.51
N SER A 12 -46.62 7.09 23.55
CA SER A 12 -45.82 7.77 24.55
C SER A 12 -44.54 8.31 23.89
N MET A 13 -44.54 9.61 23.59
CA MET A 13 -43.38 10.37 23.08
C MET A 13 -42.23 10.49 24.10
N GLU A 14 -42.39 9.91 25.30
CA GLU A 14 -41.42 9.94 26.39
C GLU A 14 -40.33 8.86 26.26
N HIS A 15 -40.57 7.80 25.49
CA HIS A 15 -39.68 6.62 25.45
C HIS A 15 -38.52 6.73 24.44
N LEU A 16 -38.62 7.64 23.46
CA LEU A 16 -37.59 7.89 22.45
C LEU A 16 -36.25 8.40 23.05
N PRO A 17 -36.23 9.42 23.92
CA PRO A 17 -34.98 9.95 24.48
C PRO A 17 -34.27 8.96 25.42
N LEU A 18 -35.00 8.13 26.16
CA LEU A 18 -34.42 7.06 27.00
C LEU A 18 -33.78 5.96 26.15
N ASN A 19 -34.44 5.56 25.06
CA ASN A 19 -33.90 4.57 24.14
C ASN A 19 -32.62 5.06 23.43
N ILE A 20 -32.55 6.34 23.06
CA ILE A 20 -31.33 6.96 22.51
C ILE A 20 -30.22 7.04 23.57
N LYS A 21 -30.55 7.41 24.82
CA LYS A 21 -29.61 7.47 25.96
C LYS A 21 -29.02 6.12 26.35
N LEU A 22 -29.72 5.01 26.07
CA LEU A 22 -29.24 3.64 26.32
C LEU A 22 -28.59 2.98 25.08
N ARG A 23 -29.04 3.32 23.86
CA ARG A 23 -28.40 2.83 22.62
C ARG A 23 -27.05 3.46 22.35
N LYS A 24 -26.88 4.76 22.62
CA LYS A 24 -25.58 5.45 22.46
C LYS A 24 -24.45 4.80 23.27
N PRO A 25 -24.58 4.50 24.59
CA PRO A 25 -23.53 3.83 25.34
C PRO A 25 -23.28 2.39 24.87
N LEU A 26 -24.32 1.68 24.41
CA LEU A 26 -24.15 0.33 23.85
C LEU A 26 -23.35 0.35 22.53
N VAL A 27 -23.70 1.24 21.60
CA VAL A 27 -22.99 1.39 20.31
C VAL A 27 -21.54 1.81 20.53
N GLU A 28 -21.29 2.73 21.47
CA GLU A 28 -19.93 3.14 21.80
C GLU A 28 -19.13 2.01 22.47
N LYS A 29 -19.76 1.19 23.32
CA LYS A 29 -19.13 -0.01 23.87
C LYS A 29 -18.71 -0.97 22.75
N LEU A 30 -19.61 -1.29 21.82
CA LEU A 30 -19.30 -2.14 20.66
C LEU A 30 -18.18 -1.55 19.79
N ARG A 31 -18.15 -0.23 19.61
CA ARG A 31 -17.06 0.45 18.88
C ARG A 31 -15.72 0.27 19.60
N ARG A 32 -15.69 0.46 20.91
CA ARG A 32 -14.48 0.28 21.75
C ARG A 32 -14.01 -1.17 21.73
N ASP A 33 -14.92 -2.12 21.85
CA ASP A 33 -14.61 -3.55 21.79
C ASP A 33 -13.99 -3.92 20.45
N ARG A 34 -14.55 -3.41 19.34
CA ARG A 34 -13.98 -3.60 18.00
C ARG A 34 -12.57 -3.03 17.88
N ILE A 35 -12.33 -1.82 18.38
CA ILE A 35 -11.01 -1.18 18.37
C ILE A 35 -10.01 -2.01 19.17
N ASN A 36 -10.38 -2.42 20.39
CA ASN A 36 -9.52 -3.23 21.25
C ASN A 36 -9.17 -4.58 20.60
N ASN A 37 -10.15 -5.24 19.99
CA ASN A 37 -9.92 -6.50 19.28
C ASN A 37 -8.95 -6.29 18.11
N SER A 38 -9.11 -5.22 17.32
CA SER A 38 -8.18 -4.95 16.21
C SER A 38 -6.74 -4.65 16.69
N ILE A 39 -6.57 -4.00 17.85
CA ILE A 39 -5.25 -3.76 18.44
C ILE A 39 -4.60 -5.08 18.89
N GLU A 40 -5.39 -6.00 19.46
CA GLU A 40 -4.92 -7.33 19.85
C GLU A 40 -4.57 -8.21 18.63
N GLN A 41 -5.33 -8.08 17.53
CA GLN A 41 -4.98 -8.71 16.26
C GLN A 41 -3.65 -8.18 15.71
N LEU A 42 -3.41 -6.86 15.76
CA LEU A 42 -2.12 -6.27 15.37
C LEU A 42 -0.96 -6.85 16.19
N LYS A 43 -1.13 -6.96 17.51
CA LYS A 43 -0.14 -7.59 18.40
C LYS A 43 0.21 -9.01 17.95
N THR A 44 -0.79 -9.82 17.63
CA THR A 44 -0.59 -11.21 17.17
C THR A 44 0.13 -11.26 15.82
N LEU A 45 -0.27 -10.43 14.85
CA LEU A 45 0.32 -10.40 13.51
C LEU A 45 1.79 -9.95 13.51
N LEU A 46 2.14 -9.04 14.42
CA LEU A 46 3.47 -8.44 14.52
C LEU A 46 4.36 -9.13 15.58
N GLY A 47 3.93 -10.26 16.14
CA GLY A 47 4.61 -10.90 17.29
C GLY A 47 6.13 -11.06 17.12
N GLN A 48 6.60 -11.44 15.93
CA GLN A 48 8.04 -11.54 15.64
C GLN A 48 8.76 -10.19 15.65
N GLU A 49 8.11 -9.12 15.20
CA GLU A 49 8.70 -7.78 15.18
C GLU A 49 8.79 -7.20 16.60
N PHE A 50 7.81 -7.49 17.45
CA PHE A 50 7.90 -7.13 18.86
C PHE A 50 9.03 -7.84 19.60
N LEU A 51 9.28 -9.12 19.32
CA LEU A 51 10.39 -9.85 19.96
C LEU A 51 11.75 -9.22 19.60
N LYS A 52 11.89 -8.64 18.41
CA LYS A 52 13.12 -7.95 17.99
C LYS A 52 13.29 -6.58 18.67
N GLN A 53 12.21 -5.81 18.78
CA GLN A 53 12.27 -4.45 19.34
C GLN A 53 12.24 -4.45 20.88
N HIS A 54 11.41 -5.33 21.47
CA HIS A 54 11.14 -5.41 22.91
C HIS A 54 10.94 -6.87 23.37
N PRO A 55 12.01 -7.67 23.52
CA PRO A 55 11.92 -9.08 23.89
C PRO A 55 11.28 -9.33 25.26
N ASP A 56 11.48 -8.43 26.23
CA ASP A 56 11.07 -8.63 27.64
C ASP A 56 10.02 -7.63 28.15
N SER A 57 9.43 -6.81 27.26
CA SER A 57 8.47 -5.77 27.67
C SER A 57 7.02 -6.21 27.57
N LYS A 58 6.22 -5.83 28.57
CA LYS A 58 4.77 -5.91 28.51
C LYS A 58 4.28 -4.85 27.52
N GLN A 59 3.96 -5.29 26.29
CA GLN A 59 3.51 -4.41 25.21
C GLN A 59 2.23 -3.66 25.59
N GLU A 60 2.35 -2.36 25.80
CA GLU A 60 1.23 -1.46 25.99
C GLU A 60 0.58 -1.12 24.65
N LYS A 61 -0.63 -0.52 24.68
CA LYS A 61 -1.31 -0.15 23.43
C LYS A 61 -0.52 0.87 22.60
N ALA A 62 0.24 1.75 23.25
CA ALA A 62 1.09 2.72 22.57
C ALA A 62 2.22 2.00 21.80
N ASP A 63 2.96 1.10 22.48
CA ASP A 63 4.01 0.28 21.87
C ASP A 63 3.48 -0.52 20.69
N ILE A 64 2.28 -1.10 20.82
CA ILE A 64 1.67 -1.89 19.74
C ILE A 64 1.51 -1.04 18.48
N LEU A 65 1.01 0.18 18.64
CA LEU A 65 0.78 1.10 17.53
C LEU A 65 2.10 1.64 16.96
N GLU A 66 3.08 1.91 17.81
CA GLU A 66 4.39 2.40 17.38
C GLU A 66 5.12 1.37 16.50
N VAL A 67 5.23 0.13 16.97
CA VAL A 67 5.83 -0.97 16.19
C VAL A 67 5.05 -1.22 14.90
N THR A 68 3.72 -1.13 14.94
CA THR A 68 2.89 -1.25 13.72
C THR A 68 3.25 -0.17 12.70
N VAL A 69 3.36 1.09 13.12
CA VAL A 69 3.70 2.21 12.24
C VAL A 69 5.11 2.03 11.67
N TYR A 70 6.07 1.66 12.52
CA TYR A 70 7.44 1.37 12.10
C TYR A 70 7.47 0.27 11.02
N PHE A 71 6.81 -0.85 11.27
CA PHE A 71 6.73 -1.98 10.34
C PHE A 71 6.11 -1.58 8.99
N LEU A 72 5.00 -0.84 9.02
CA LEU A 72 4.32 -0.40 7.80
C LEU A 72 5.18 0.56 6.97
N ARG A 73 5.89 1.49 7.62
CA ARG A 73 6.82 2.41 6.95
C ARG A 73 7.97 1.65 6.29
N GLN A 74 8.55 0.69 7.00
CA GLN A 74 9.63 -0.15 6.46
C GLN A 74 9.13 -0.95 5.25
N LYS A 75 7.95 -1.59 5.35
CA LYS A 75 7.35 -2.35 4.25
C LYS A 75 7.03 -1.46 3.05
N GLN A 76 6.51 -0.26 3.27
CA GLN A 76 6.23 0.70 2.20
C GLN A 76 7.51 1.14 1.49
N GLN A 77 8.60 1.37 2.23
CA GLN A 77 9.89 1.72 1.64
C GLN A 77 10.43 0.59 0.75
N GLN A 78 10.34 -0.66 1.21
CA GLN A 78 10.72 -1.82 0.42
C GLN A 78 9.86 -1.99 -0.84
N GLN A 79 8.54 -1.77 -0.74
CA GLN A 79 7.64 -1.84 -1.88
C GLN A 79 7.88 -0.72 -2.90
N ASN A 80 8.12 0.51 -2.45
CA ASN A 80 8.43 1.63 -3.33
C ASN A 80 9.77 1.44 -4.06
N ALA A 81 10.75 0.82 -3.39
CA ALA A 81 12.00 0.43 -4.03
C ALA A 81 11.82 -0.66 -5.09
N SER A 82 10.77 -1.48 -5.02
CA SER A 82 10.60 -2.68 -5.86
C SER A 82 9.54 -2.58 -6.96
N THR A 83 8.54 -1.70 -6.84
CA THR A 83 7.35 -1.73 -7.73
C THR A 83 7.30 -0.67 -8.83
N CYS A 84 7.96 0.48 -8.70
CA CYS A 84 7.82 1.56 -9.68
C CYS A 84 9.11 1.89 -10.43
N SER A 85 10.26 1.60 -9.84
CA SER A 85 11.54 2.11 -10.34
C SER A 85 12.39 1.03 -11.03
N THR A 86 12.38 -0.22 -10.56
CA THR A 86 13.44 -1.17 -10.93
C THR A 86 13.29 -1.72 -12.33
N ALA A 87 12.17 -2.34 -12.69
CA ALA A 87 12.03 -2.98 -14.00
C ALA A 87 12.08 -1.97 -15.18
N ALA A 88 11.42 -0.82 -15.03
CA ALA A 88 11.43 0.24 -16.05
C ALA A 88 12.80 0.95 -16.13
N ASN A 89 13.43 1.27 -15.00
CA ASN A 89 14.79 1.84 -15.02
C ASN A 89 15.84 0.81 -15.47
N GLU A 90 15.65 -0.47 -15.19
CA GLU A 90 16.53 -1.55 -15.65
C GLU A 90 16.43 -1.71 -17.17
N GLY A 91 15.21 -1.75 -17.73
CA GLY A 91 15.00 -1.76 -19.17
C GLY A 91 15.56 -0.51 -19.86
N TYR A 92 15.35 0.67 -19.28
CA TYR A 92 15.93 1.92 -19.76
C TYR A 92 17.46 1.93 -19.69
N SER A 93 18.04 1.52 -18.56
CA SER A 93 19.49 1.46 -18.35
C SER A 93 20.15 0.46 -19.31
N LYS A 94 19.52 -0.71 -19.52
CA LYS A 94 20.01 -1.71 -20.47
C LYS A 94 19.98 -1.20 -21.90
N CYS A 95 18.85 -0.61 -22.31
CA CYS A 95 18.72 0.02 -23.64
C CYS A 95 19.76 1.14 -23.84
N MET A 96 19.96 2.01 -22.85
CA MET A 96 21.00 3.05 -22.92
C MET A 96 22.41 2.46 -23.03
N GLN A 97 22.73 1.42 -22.26
CA GLN A 97 24.03 0.75 -22.31
C GLN A 97 24.28 0.12 -23.68
N GLU A 98 23.26 -0.52 -24.26
CA GLU A 98 23.31 -1.08 -25.61
C GLU A 98 23.47 0.01 -26.68
N ALA A 99 22.77 1.14 -26.55
CA ALA A 99 22.91 2.28 -27.46
C ALA A 99 24.31 2.90 -27.42
N VAL A 100 24.89 3.07 -26.22
CA VAL A 100 26.29 3.50 -26.05
C VAL A 100 27.25 2.50 -26.67
N ASN A 101 27.06 1.21 -26.41
CA ASN A 101 27.90 0.16 -26.98
C ASN A 101 27.85 0.16 -28.51
N PHE A 102 26.67 0.22 -29.11
CA PHE A 102 26.49 0.28 -30.56
C PHE A 102 27.20 1.49 -31.17
N LEU A 103 26.92 2.70 -30.64
CA LEU A 103 27.49 3.93 -31.17
C LEU A 103 29.02 3.97 -31.00
N SER A 104 29.58 3.36 -29.94
CA SER A 104 31.04 3.30 -29.74
C SER A 104 31.77 2.43 -30.77
N HIS A 105 31.11 1.43 -31.35
CA HIS A 105 31.68 0.52 -32.34
C HIS A 105 31.47 0.97 -33.79
N CYS A 106 30.75 2.07 -34.03
CA CYS A 106 30.61 2.63 -35.37
C CYS A 106 31.93 3.27 -35.86
N GLN A 107 32.53 2.72 -36.92
CA GLN A 107 33.81 3.19 -37.48
C GLN A 107 33.75 4.61 -38.06
N VAL A 108 32.58 5.04 -38.57
CA VAL A 108 32.35 6.39 -39.07
C VAL A 108 31.24 7.02 -38.25
N GLN A 109 31.60 7.95 -37.36
CA GLN A 109 30.62 8.67 -36.55
C GLN A 109 30.35 10.08 -37.07
N THR A 110 29.07 10.38 -37.25
CA THR A 110 28.63 11.74 -37.53
C THR A 110 28.82 12.64 -36.29
N GLN A 111 28.83 13.96 -36.48
CA GLN A 111 28.92 14.90 -35.36
C GLN A 111 27.73 14.76 -34.40
N SER A 112 26.55 14.42 -34.90
CA SER A 112 25.35 14.20 -34.08
C SER A 112 25.48 12.95 -33.21
N GLN A 113 25.99 11.84 -33.75
CA GLN A 113 26.23 10.60 -32.99
C GLN A 113 27.23 10.81 -31.85
N ARG A 114 28.31 11.57 -32.07
CA ARG A 114 29.26 11.94 -31.02
C ARG A 114 28.61 12.75 -29.88
N ARG A 115 27.71 13.68 -30.22
CA ARG A 115 26.96 14.45 -29.21
C ARG A 115 26.01 13.57 -28.41
N GLN A 116 25.32 12.64 -29.09
CA GLN A 116 24.42 11.69 -28.43
C GLN A 116 25.17 10.77 -27.47
N LEU A 117 26.32 10.21 -27.88
CA LEU A 117 27.19 9.41 -27.02
C LEU A 117 27.63 10.16 -25.77
N SER A 118 28.11 11.39 -25.92
CA SER A 118 28.53 12.24 -24.79
C SER A 118 27.37 12.49 -23.83
N HIS A 119 26.18 12.78 -24.37
CA HIS A 119 24.97 12.96 -23.58
C HIS A 119 24.58 11.68 -22.82
N PHE A 120 24.61 10.51 -23.45
CA PHE A 120 24.30 9.25 -22.80
C PHE A 120 25.29 8.90 -21.68
N LEU A 121 26.59 9.05 -21.93
CA LEU A 121 27.64 8.81 -20.92
C LEU A 121 27.51 9.74 -19.71
N HIS A 122 27.09 10.99 -19.90
CA HIS A 122 26.84 11.94 -18.80
C HIS A 122 25.54 11.62 -18.02
N LYS A 123 24.56 10.97 -18.65
CA LYS A 123 23.27 10.61 -18.03
C LYS A 123 23.31 9.24 -17.34
N LEU A 124 24.26 8.37 -17.66
CA LEU A 124 24.41 7.10 -16.95
C LEU A 124 24.87 7.37 -15.51
N PRO A 125 24.19 6.83 -14.49
CA PRO A 125 24.78 6.71 -13.17
C PRO A 125 26.08 5.91 -13.30
N ALA A 126 27.15 6.30 -12.62
CA ALA A 126 28.39 5.54 -12.59
C ALA A 126 28.10 4.12 -12.08
N ALA A 127 27.88 3.18 -13.01
CA ALA A 127 27.50 1.82 -12.70
C ALA A 127 28.72 1.12 -12.11
N ASP A 128 28.63 0.80 -10.83
CA ASP A 128 29.58 -0.04 -10.12
C ASP A 128 29.69 -1.40 -10.85
N LYS A 129 30.93 -1.84 -11.09
CA LYS A 129 31.26 -2.91 -12.03
C LYS A 129 31.01 -4.28 -11.41
N ARG A 130 29.77 -4.68 -11.15
CA ARG A 130 29.40 -6.09 -10.88
C ARG A 130 27.97 -6.27 -11.39
N THR A 131 27.71 -6.98 -12.47
CA THR A 131 27.66 -8.44 -12.47
C THR A 131 27.53 -8.90 -13.93
N ARG A 132 28.42 -9.78 -14.36
CA ARG A 132 28.34 -10.49 -15.65
C ARG A 132 27.22 -11.55 -15.51
N VAL A 133 26.05 -11.30 -16.08
CA VAL A 133 25.09 -12.37 -16.36
C VAL A 133 24.87 -12.46 -17.86
N GLN A 134 25.26 -13.62 -18.36
CA GLN A 134 25.25 -14.05 -19.75
C GLN A 134 23.81 -14.21 -20.24
N SER A 135 23.48 -13.47 -21.29
CA SER A 135 22.20 -13.53 -21.99
C SER A 135 22.06 -14.81 -22.82
N GLN A 136 20.97 -15.54 -22.64
CA GLN A 136 20.41 -16.43 -23.67
C GLN A 136 19.01 -15.94 -24.09
N PRO A 137 18.65 -16.02 -25.38
CA PRO A 137 17.33 -15.67 -25.86
C PRO A 137 16.44 -16.92 -25.91
N SER A 138 15.24 -16.85 -25.33
CA SER A 138 14.12 -17.70 -25.74
C SER A 138 12.81 -17.00 -25.42
N SER A 139 12.11 -16.62 -26.47
CA SER A 139 10.67 -16.34 -26.46
C SER A 139 9.93 -17.69 -26.37
N PRO A 140 8.75 -17.76 -25.73
CA PRO A 140 7.55 -17.63 -26.55
C PRO A 140 6.39 -16.85 -25.93
N VAL A 141 5.69 -16.20 -26.85
CA VAL A 141 4.29 -15.72 -26.85
C VAL A 141 3.35 -16.50 -25.91
N ARG A 142 2.60 -15.78 -25.06
CA ARG A 142 1.23 -16.16 -24.64
C ARG A 142 0.33 -14.93 -24.53
N HIS A 143 -0.74 -14.94 -25.33
CA HIS A 143 -1.94 -14.14 -25.12
C HIS A 143 -2.72 -14.68 -23.94
N ILE A 144 -3.08 -13.84 -22.96
CA ILE A 144 -4.30 -14.00 -22.16
C ILE A 144 -4.92 -12.62 -21.95
N SER A 145 -6.10 -12.44 -22.56
CA SER A 145 -7.07 -11.40 -22.24
C SER A 145 -7.67 -11.69 -20.87
N SER A 146 -7.69 -10.71 -19.97
CA SER A 146 -8.52 -10.76 -18.77
C SER A 146 -8.89 -9.34 -18.34
N LYS A 147 -10.20 -9.13 -18.33
CA LYS A 147 -10.94 -7.92 -18.02
C LYS A 147 -10.95 -7.75 -16.51
N GLU A 148 -10.25 -6.75 -15.97
CA GLU A 148 -10.26 -6.49 -14.53
C GLU A 148 -10.98 -5.18 -14.20
N LYS A 149 -12.11 -5.37 -13.50
CA LYS A 149 -12.99 -4.37 -12.91
C LYS A 149 -12.23 -3.64 -11.81
N THR A 150 -12.27 -2.31 -11.88
CA THR A 150 -11.88 -1.38 -10.81
C THR A 150 -12.58 -1.75 -9.49
N PRO A 151 -11.87 -2.10 -8.42
CA PRO A 151 -12.43 -2.12 -7.08
C PRO A 151 -12.34 -0.69 -6.52
N GLY A 152 -13.49 -0.17 -6.06
CA GLY A 152 -13.66 1.20 -5.60
C GLY A 152 -12.57 1.66 -4.62
N CYS A 153 -11.88 2.74 -5.01
CA CYS A 153 -11.00 3.47 -4.13
C CYS A 153 -11.83 4.42 -3.25
N ALA A 154 -11.56 4.33 -1.94
CA ALA A 154 -11.89 5.29 -0.89
C ALA A 154 -13.38 5.46 -0.52
N VAL A 155 -13.89 4.52 0.27
CA VAL A 155 -14.82 4.93 1.34
C VAL A 155 -14.02 5.80 2.31
N LEU A 156 -14.10 7.11 2.11
CA LEU A 156 -13.57 8.13 3.00
C LEU A 156 -14.07 7.82 4.41
N TRP A 157 -13.15 7.41 5.28
CA TRP A 157 -13.40 7.34 6.71
C TRP A 157 -13.95 8.69 7.17
N ARG A 158 -15.16 8.68 7.74
CA ARG A 158 -15.70 9.83 8.46
C ARG A 158 -15.51 9.59 9.96
N PRO A 159 -14.82 10.50 10.67
CA PRO A 159 -14.89 10.52 12.13
C PRO A 159 -16.34 10.78 12.56
N TRP A 160 -16.79 10.06 13.59
CA TRP A 160 -18.05 10.31 14.27
C TRP A 160 -17.91 11.54 15.15
#